data_AF-A0A970ZGC6-F1
#
_entry.id   AF-A0A970ZGC6-F1
#
_cell.length_a   1.000
_cell.length_b   1.000
_cell.length_c   1.000
_cell.angle_alpha   90.00
_cell.angle_beta   90.00
_cell.angle_gamma   90.00
#
_symmetry.space_group_name_H-M   'P 1'
#
loop_
_entity.id
_entity.type
_entity.pdbx_description
1 polymer ?
#
loop_
_entity_poly.entity_id
_entity_poly.type
_entity_poly.pdbx_seq_one_letter_code
_entity_poly.pdbx_strand_id
1 'polypeptide(L)'
;MKGQKMLKVCSILMILVCVYAMVAGVLGILDVNDTKTLKENEKAEKLEQIKILEEGEATLESKRADYEAGLEKIKAGQEEYDKGVATLEAAKAQYAAGEAKLASNTAAYQSGKAQLAAKAAEYKAGKATYNSGLAQYNAGLAEYNKNKAAYDAGLAEYTAGKAQYDAGLKQLQEKTATYEEGKAAVANGKDAYEAILAAGQAKYNAGKAQYDTGLAAYEAAAKQLEAAKAAGILTGDALAAKEAELAANKATLDATAKQLEEGKAKLIPYDTIMAKIKEYEAGKAQLDSKKPLLDAAKTKLDASGPQLTAGKAKLDAAKAQLATGKAKLDEYEAGQKKVAEYEAGQAQLASAAKQIEDGEAKLAEAAKMLEEGKTQLAEFEAGEAKVKEGFAKLQENKDVKAKIDAGVKPIAAAKEVIEEETVKTTDILMSRLYQYIAVILVAILGFIASILGTGAAKMPSIAKIKGGILLGVITLVLAIAANIYGAMNTYSDFPVQMSALVAEGVFSFLFVIAIFRYKNALVALLTAE
;
A
#
# COMPACT_ATOMS: atom_id res chain seq x y z
N MET A 1 107.99 -78.14 33.95
CA MET A 1 108.23 -76.74 33.50
C MET A 1 107.53 -76.36 32.18
N LYS A 2 107.58 -77.14 31.09
CA LYS A 2 106.95 -76.74 29.79
C LYS A 2 105.43 -76.54 29.87
N GLY A 3 104.68 -77.47 30.49
CA GLY A 3 103.22 -77.36 30.64
C GLY A 3 102.73 -76.18 31.49
N GLN A 4 103.51 -75.79 32.50
CA GLN A 4 103.21 -74.63 33.37
C GLN A 4 103.35 -73.30 32.61
N LYS A 5 104.40 -73.16 31.79
CA LYS A 5 104.61 -71.97 30.94
C LYS A 5 103.49 -71.84 29.90
N MET A 6 103.12 -72.94 29.26
CA MET A 6 102.02 -72.98 28.29
C MET A 6 100.68 -72.59 28.94
N LEU A 7 100.33 -73.17 30.10
CA LEU A 7 99.11 -72.80 30.83
C LEU A 7 99.11 -71.31 31.21
N LYS A 8 100.23 -70.77 31.70
CA LYS A 8 100.33 -69.36 32.06
C LYS A 8 100.12 -68.43 30.85
N VAL A 9 100.75 -68.72 29.72
CA VAL A 9 100.61 -67.92 28.49
C VAL A 9 99.18 -68.01 27.94
N CYS A 10 98.63 -69.22 27.79
CA CYS A 10 97.25 -69.40 27.31
C CYS A 10 96.22 -68.74 28.25
N SER A 11 96.47 -68.75 29.57
CA SER A 11 95.57 -68.07 30.52
C SER A 11 95.65 -66.54 30.40
N ILE A 12 96.84 -65.96 30.22
CA ILE A 12 96.97 -64.50 30.04
C ILE A 12 96.32 -64.05 28.73
N LEU A 13 96.52 -64.80 27.64
CA LEU A 13 95.88 -64.52 26.36
C LEU A 13 94.36 -64.64 26.46
N MET A 14 93.86 -65.66 27.16
CA MET A 14 92.43 -65.80 27.40
C MET A 14 91.88 -64.63 28.23
N ILE A 15 92.60 -64.16 29.26
CA ILE A 15 92.20 -62.97 30.03
C ILE A 15 92.04 -61.74 29.11
N LEU A 16 93.03 -61.46 28.25
CA LEU A 16 92.96 -60.32 27.33
C LEU A 16 91.80 -60.43 26.34
N VAL A 17 91.55 -61.64 25.82
CA VAL A 17 90.42 -61.91 24.91
C VAL A 17 89.08 -61.76 25.61
N CYS A 18 88.96 -62.21 26.86
CA CYS A 18 87.75 -62.03 27.66
C CYS A 18 87.48 -60.55 27.96
N VAL A 19 88.51 -59.76 28.26
CA VAL A 19 88.35 -58.31 28.47
C VAL A 19 87.88 -57.63 27.18
N TYR A 20 88.49 -57.98 26.04
CA TYR A 20 88.06 -57.50 24.73
C TYR A 20 86.60 -57.88 24.43
N ALA A 21 86.22 -59.13 24.69
CA ALA A 21 84.87 -59.61 24.46
C ALA A 21 83.83 -58.99 25.39
N MET A 22 84.16 -58.76 26.68
CA MET A 22 83.30 -58.02 27.60
C MET A 22 83.06 -56.58 27.10
N VAL A 23 84.11 -55.87 26.67
CA VAL A 23 83.98 -54.51 26.13
C VAL A 23 83.16 -54.50 24.84
N ALA A 24 83.44 -55.43 23.91
CA ALA A 24 82.73 -55.56 22.65
C ALA A 24 81.23 -55.87 22.85
N GLY A 25 80.91 -56.74 23.81
CA GLY A 25 79.54 -57.09 24.17
C GLY A 25 78.79 -55.92 24.84
N VAL A 26 79.42 -55.20 25.77
CA VAL A 26 78.81 -54.03 26.42
C VAL A 26 78.54 -52.93 25.40
N LEU A 27 79.51 -52.63 24.52
CA LEU A 27 79.31 -51.66 23.43
C LEU A 27 78.20 -52.10 22.45
N GLY A 28 78.08 -53.40 22.17
CA GLY A 28 76.99 -53.94 21.36
C GLY A 28 75.61 -53.77 22.03
N ILE A 29 75.50 -53.99 23.34
CA ILE A 29 74.24 -53.78 24.07
C ILE A 29 73.84 -52.30 24.07
N LEU A 30 74.80 -51.39 24.23
CA LEU A 30 74.56 -49.96 24.11
C LEU A 30 74.07 -49.58 22.71
N ASP A 31 74.71 -50.10 21.65
CA ASP A 31 74.28 -49.90 20.25
C ASP A 31 72.86 -50.41 19.98
N VAL A 32 72.48 -51.56 20.54
CA VAL A 32 71.09 -52.08 20.46
C VAL A 32 70.11 -51.12 21.14
N ASN A 33 70.46 -50.59 22.31
CA ASN A 33 69.61 -49.66 23.03
C ASN A 33 69.48 -48.31 22.31
N ASP A 34 70.57 -47.80 21.74
CA ASP A 34 70.57 -46.56 20.95
C ASP A 34 69.74 -46.73 19.67
N THR A 35 69.92 -47.84 18.97
CA THR A 35 69.12 -48.18 17.78
C THR A 35 67.64 -48.34 18.11
N LYS A 36 67.32 -49.01 19.24
CA LYS A 36 65.94 -49.13 19.72
C LYS A 36 65.33 -47.75 19.95
N THR A 37 66.02 -46.89 20.70
CA THR A 37 65.56 -45.53 21.02
C THR A 37 65.33 -44.72 19.75
N LEU A 38 66.27 -44.78 18.79
CA LEU A 38 66.13 -44.11 17.49
C LEU A 38 64.87 -44.59 16.74
N LYS A 39 64.65 -45.90 16.66
CA LYS A 39 63.52 -46.49 15.92
C LYS A 39 62.18 -46.23 16.61
N GLU A 40 62.15 -46.20 17.93
CA GLU A 40 60.97 -45.78 18.70
C GLU A 40 60.63 -44.31 18.44
N ASN A 41 61.64 -43.43 18.35
CA ASN A 41 61.44 -42.01 18.00
C ASN A 41 60.95 -41.85 16.56
N GLU A 42 61.57 -42.51 15.58
CA GLU A 42 61.13 -42.49 14.17
C GLU A 42 59.68 -42.97 14.03
N LYS A 43 59.32 -44.04 14.76
CA LYS A 43 57.94 -44.53 14.81
C LYS A 43 56.98 -43.49 15.39
N ALA A 44 57.35 -42.86 16.50
CA ALA A 44 56.54 -41.83 17.14
C ALA A 44 56.29 -40.64 16.21
N GLU A 45 57.32 -40.18 15.50
CA GLU A 45 57.21 -39.11 14.51
C GLU A 45 56.27 -39.49 13.35
N LYS A 46 56.41 -40.71 12.80
CA LYS A 46 55.51 -41.20 11.73
C LYS A 46 54.06 -41.30 12.22
N LEU A 47 53.84 -41.79 13.44
CA LEU A 47 52.49 -41.91 14.02
C LEU A 47 51.86 -40.54 14.29
N GLU A 48 52.64 -39.55 14.73
CA GLU A 48 52.15 -38.19 14.93
C GLU A 48 51.75 -37.54 13.61
N GLN A 49 52.54 -37.73 12.54
CA GLN A 49 52.18 -37.25 11.20
C GLN A 49 50.90 -37.91 10.69
N ILE A 50 50.73 -39.22 10.91
CA ILE A 50 49.50 -39.95 10.56
C ILE A 50 48.31 -39.42 11.36
N LYS A 51 48.50 -39.13 12.65
CA LYS A 51 47.44 -38.60 13.52
C LYS A 51 46.98 -37.22 13.05
N ILE A 52 47.91 -36.32 12.72
CA ILE A 52 47.58 -35.01 12.14
C ILE A 52 46.76 -35.16 10.84
N LEU A 53 47.12 -36.14 10.01
CA LEU A 53 46.40 -36.43 8.77
C LEU A 53 45.00 -37.01 9.02
N GLU A 54 44.86 -37.87 10.03
CA GLU A 54 43.59 -38.46 10.48
C GLU A 54 42.63 -37.40 11.04
N GLU A 55 43.14 -36.50 11.86
CA GLU A 55 42.39 -35.35 12.38
C GLU A 55 42.00 -34.38 11.25
N GLY A 56 42.89 -34.17 10.27
CA GLY A 56 42.62 -33.37 9.08
C GLY A 56 41.51 -33.96 8.20
N GLU A 57 41.55 -35.26 7.92
CA GLU A 57 40.52 -35.99 7.18
C GLU A 57 39.16 -35.93 7.91
N ALA A 58 39.15 -36.18 9.22
CA ALA A 58 37.93 -36.11 10.02
C ALA A 58 37.34 -34.68 10.06
N THR A 59 38.18 -33.65 10.13
CA THR A 59 37.75 -32.25 10.10
C THR A 59 37.12 -31.88 8.76
N LEU A 60 37.70 -32.33 7.64
CA LEU A 60 37.10 -32.13 6.32
C LEU A 60 35.77 -32.85 6.19
N GLU A 61 35.68 -34.09 6.64
CA GLU A 61 34.44 -34.86 6.54
C GLU A 61 33.32 -34.21 7.36
N SER A 62 33.63 -33.72 8.58
CA SER A 62 32.67 -32.98 9.39
C SER A 62 32.20 -31.66 8.75
N LYS A 63 33.03 -31.04 7.92
CA LYS A 63 32.71 -29.76 7.24
C LYS A 63 32.16 -29.95 5.83
N ARG A 64 32.15 -31.17 5.29
CA ARG A 64 31.76 -31.46 3.90
C ARG A 64 30.31 -31.07 3.64
N ALA A 65 29.40 -31.37 4.57
CA ALA A 65 28.00 -30.97 4.47
C ALA A 65 27.83 -29.44 4.47
N ASP A 66 28.59 -28.73 5.31
CA ASP A 66 28.57 -27.26 5.36
C ASP A 66 29.14 -26.64 4.09
N TYR A 67 30.17 -27.26 3.49
CA TYR A 67 30.73 -26.87 2.20
C TYR A 67 29.72 -27.01 1.06
N GLU A 68 29.05 -28.16 0.96
CA GLU A 68 28.02 -28.41 -0.05
C GLU A 68 26.84 -27.45 0.10
N ALA A 69 26.36 -27.24 1.33
CA ALA A 69 25.34 -26.23 1.62
C ALA A 69 25.83 -24.79 1.32
N GLY A 70 27.12 -24.52 1.54
CA GLY A 70 27.77 -23.26 1.20
C GLY A 70 27.76 -22.98 -0.30
N LEU A 71 28.06 -23.98 -1.14
CA LEU A 71 27.99 -23.88 -2.60
C LEU A 71 26.58 -23.52 -3.09
N GLU A 72 25.55 -24.17 -2.53
CA GLU A 72 24.16 -23.84 -2.85
C GLU A 72 23.79 -22.43 -2.41
N LYS A 73 24.23 -21.99 -1.22
CA LYS A 73 24.03 -20.62 -0.72
C LYS A 73 24.71 -19.57 -1.59
N ILE A 74 25.94 -19.82 -2.06
CA ILE A 74 26.64 -18.89 -2.97
C ILE A 74 25.88 -18.79 -4.29
N LYS A 75 25.40 -19.90 -4.83
CA LYS A 75 24.61 -19.90 -6.07
C LYS A 75 23.30 -19.13 -5.90
N ALA A 76 22.54 -19.41 -4.85
CA ALA A 76 21.31 -18.69 -4.54
C ALA A 76 21.56 -17.19 -4.29
N GLY A 77 22.62 -16.87 -3.54
CA GLY A 77 23.06 -15.50 -3.27
C GLY A 77 23.48 -14.75 -4.53
N GLN A 78 24.14 -15.42 -5.50
CA GLN A 78 24.47 -14.81 -6.79
C GLN A 78 23.21 -14.48 -7.60
N GLU A 79 22.24 -15.41 -7.65
CA GLU A 79 20.96 -15.14 -8.32
C GLU A 79 20.19 -13.99 -7.67
N GLU A 80 20.24 -13.88 -6.34
CA GLU A 80 19.62 -12.80 -5.58
C GLU A 80 20.34 -11.46 -5.77
N TYR A 81 21.68 -11.48 -5.79
CA TYR A 81 22.51 -10.33 -6.13
C TYR A 81 22.18 -9.80 -7.54
N ASP A 82 22.13 -10.68 -8.54
CA ASP A 82 21.83 -10.30 -9.93
C ASP A 82 20.41 -9.72 -10.07
N LYS A 83 19.42 -10.30 -9.39
CA LYS A 83 18.06 -9.74 -9.29
C LYS A 83 18.05 -8.38 -8.60
N GLY A 84 18.85 -8.21 -7.55
CA GLY A 84 19.02 -6.95 -6.84
C GLY A 84 19.59 -5.86 -7.74
N VAL A 85 20.64 -6.18 -8.52
CA VAL A 85 21.22 -5.26 -9.53
C VAL A 85 20.16 -4.85 -10.55
N ALA A 86 19.42 -5.81 -11.13
CA ALA A 86 18.39 -5.50 -12.12
C ALA A 86 17.27 -4.61 -11.54
N THR A 87 16.88 -4.86 -10.29
CA THR A 87 15.86 -4.07 -9.58
C THR A 87 16.36 -2.64 -9.32
N LEU A 88 17.61 -2.50 -8.89
CA LEU A 88 18.24 -1.20 -8.63
C LEU A 88 18.35 -0.37 -9.92
N GLU A 89 18.78 -0.98 -11.02
CA GLU A 89 18.85 -0.32 -12.32
C GLU A 89 17.47 0.14 -12.82
N ALA A 90 16.44 -0.70 -12.65
CA ALA A 90 15.07 -0.32 -12.98
C ALA A 90 14.58 0.86 -12.12
N ALA A 91 14.88 0.87 -10.81
CA ALA A 91 14.54 1.97 -9.91
C ALA A 91 15.27 3.27 -10.30
N LYS A 92 16.56 3.20 -10.64
CA LYS A 92 17.35 4.33 -11.14
C LYS A 92 16.78 4.89 -12.45
N ALA A 93 16.37 4.03 -13.37
CA ALA A 93 15.74 4.46 -14.62
C ALA A 93 14.38 5.16 -14.36
N GLN A 94 13.56 4.63 -13.44
CA GLN A 94 12.30 5.28 -13.05
C GLN A 94 12.51 6.63 -12.38
N TYR A 95 13.51 6.73 -11.49
CA TYR A 95 13.89 7.98 -10.85
C TYR A 95 14.31 9.02 -11.89
N ALA A 96 15.21 8.67 -12.82
CA ALA A 96 15.66 9.57 -13.88
C ALA A 96 14.51 10.02 -14.80
N ALA A 97 13.59 9.12 -15.15
CA ALA A 97 12.38 9.47 -15.91
C ALA A 97 11.46 10.42 -15.12
N GLY A 98 11.30 10.19 -13.82
CA GLY A 98 10.57 11.07 -12.91
C GLY A 98 11.21 12.45 -12.81
N GLU A 99 12.53 12.51 -12.70
CA GLU A 99 13.31 13.75 -12.61
C GLU A 99 13.20 14.58 -13.90
N ALA A 100 13.32 13.93 -15.06
CA ALA A 100 13.13 14.59 -16.36
C ALA A 100 11.71 15.14 -16.54
N LYS A 101 10.69 14.37 -16.11
CA LYS A 101 9.28 14.81 -16.13
C LYS A 101 9.03 15.97 -15.17
N LEU A 102 9.63 15.94 -13.99
CA LEU A 102 9.54 17.02 -13.01
C LEU A 102 10.21 18.28 -13.55
N ALA A 103 11.44 18.18 -14.05
CA ALA A 103 12.21 19.28 -14.64
C ALA A 103 11.48 19.96 -15.81
N SER A 104 10.91 19.17 -16.73
CA SER A 104 10.11 19.69 -17.85
C SER A 104 8.87 20.46 -17.37
N ASN A 105 8.34 20.13 -16.19
CA ASN A 105 7.13 20.73 -15.65
C ASN A 105 7.42 21.83 -14.64
N THR A 106 8.65 21.97 -14.13
CA THR A 106 9.03 22.97 -13.13
C THR A 106 8.76 24.40 -13.59
N ALA A 107 9.17 24.74 -14.82
CA ALA A 107 8.96 26.09 -15.36
C ALA A 107 7.46 26.41 -15.53
N ALA A 108 6.68 25.43 -16.02
CA ALA A 108 5.23 25.54 -16.15
C ALA A 108 4.54 25.62 -14.79
N TYR A 109 5.02 24.90 -13.77
CA TYR A 109 4.52 24.96 -12.39
C TYR A 109 4.79 26.32 -11.77
N GLN A 110 6.01 26.85 -11.85
CA GLN A 110 6.34 28.16 -11.29
C GLN A 110 5.54 29.28 -11.98
N SER A 111 5.41 29.21 -13.31
CA SER A 111 4.55 30.11 -14.07
C SER A 111 3.08 29.99 -13.65
N GLY A 112 2.55 28.76 -13.54
CA GLY A 112 1.18 28.49 -13.12
C GLY A 112 0.89 28.93 -11.68
N LYS A 113 1.83 28.73 -10.76
CA LYS A 113 1.74 29.18 -9.37
C LYS A 113 1.72 30.70 -9.28
N ALA A 114 2.58 31.39 -10.04
CA ALA A 114 2.57 32.85 -10.13
C ALA A 114 1.26 33.38 -10.75
N GLN A 115 0.75 32.74 -11.81
CA GLN A 115 -0.53 33.06 -12.42
C GLN A 115 -1.70 32.82 -11.46
N LEU A 116 -1.69 31.73 -10.69
CA LEU A 116 -2.71 31.41 -9.70
C LEU A 116 -2.69 32.44 -8.56
N ALA A 117 -1.51 32.83 -8.09
CA ALA A 117 -1.35 33.90 -7.10
C ALA A 117 -1.87 35.24 -7.62
N ALA A 118 -1.59 35.58 -8.88
CA ALA A 118 -2.14 36.79 -9.53
C ALA A 118 -3.68 36.72 -9.65
N LYS A 119 -4.22 35.57 -10.07
CA LYS A 119 -5.66 35.33 -10.20
C LYS A 119 -6.38 35.20 -8.87
N ALA A 120 -5.70 35.05 -7.74
CA ALA A 120 -6.35 34.98 -6.42
C ALA A 120 -7.14 36.26 -6.09
N ALA A 121 -6.63 37.43 -6.50
CA ALA A 121 -7.34 38.69 -6.37
C ALA A 121 -8.58 38.74 -7.28
N GLU A 122 -8.46 38.26 -8.52
CA GLU A 122 -9.56 38.15 -9.48
C GLU A 122 -10.64 37.15 -9.03
N TYR A 123 -10.24 36.04 -8.39
CA TYR A 123 -11.14 35.06 -7.79
C TYR A 123 -11.94 35.68 -6.64
N LYS A 124 -11.26 36.40 -5.73
CA LYS A 124 -11.93 37.10 -4.63
C LYS A 124 -12.91 38.15 -5.16
N ALA A 125 -12.51 38.92 -6.17
CA ALA A 125 -13.37 39.87 -6.86
C ALA A 125 -14.55 39.16 -7.56
N GLY A 126 -14.29 38.08 -8.28
CA GLY A 126 -15.29 37.27 -8.98
C GLY A 126 -16.32 36.65 -8.04
N LYS A 127 -15.89 36.15 -6.87
CA LYS A 127 -16.79 35.66 -5.81
C LYS A 127 -17.67 36.78 -5.25
N ALA A 128 -17.12 37.96 -5.04
CA ALA A 128 -17.90 39.13 -4.65
C ALA A 128 -18.90 39.54 -5.74
N THR A 129 -18.49 39.53 -7.01
CA THR A 129 -19.37 39.79 -8.16
C THR A 129 -20.48 38.74 -8.28
N TYR A 130 -20.16 37.45 -8.11
CA TYR A 130 -21.14 36.37 -8.14
C TYR A 130 -22.19 36.54 -7.04
N ASN A 131 -21.75 36.79 -5.80
CA ASN A 131 -22.66 37.01 -4.68
C ASN A 131 -23.53 38.26 -4.87
N SER A 132 -22.93 39.34 -5.41
CA SER A 132 -23.67 40.56 -5.75
C SER A 132 -24.69 40.31 -6.86
N GLY A 133 -24.30 39.63 -7.93
CA GLY A 133 -25.18 39.24 -9.04
C GLY A 133 -26.30 38.31 -8.58
N LEU A 134 -26.05 37.40 -7.64
CA LEU A 134 -27.08 36.55 -7.03
C LEU A 134 -28.11 37.37 -6.27
N ALA A 135 -27.66 38.34 -5.46
CA ALA A 135 -28.54 39.25 -4.75
C ALA A 135 -29.38 40.11 -5.73
N GLN A 136 -28.75 40.64 -6.79
CA GLN A 136 -29.43 41.40 -7.83
C GLN A 136 -30.43 40.55 -8.62
N TYR A 137 -30.10 39.30 -8.93
CA TYR A 137 -30.99 38.36 -9.60
C TYR A 137 -32.23 38.11 -8.76
N ASN A 138 -32.06 37.82 -7.47
CA ASN A 138 -33.18 37.58 -6.55
C ASN A 138 -34.05 38.83 -6.38
N ALA A 139 -33.44 40.01 -6.26
CA ALA A 139 -34.17 41.28 -6.19
C ALA A 139 -34.94 41.58 -7.50
N GLY A 140 -34.30 41.39 -8.65
CA GLY A 140 -34.92 41.57 -9.96
C GLY A 140 -36.06 40.59 -10.22
N LEU A 141 -35.94 39.34 -9.73
CA LEU A 141 -37.00 38.34 -9.81
C LEU A 141 -38.22 38.75 -8.97
N ALA A 142 -37.99 39.27 -7.76
CA ALA A 142 -39.06 39.80 -6.93
C ALA A 142 -39.75 41.01 -7.58
N GLU A 143 -38.97 41.94 -8.17
CA GLU A 143 -39.49 43.11 -8.89
C GLU A 143 -40.29 42.71 -10.14
N TYR A 144 -39.78 41.76 -10.94
CA TYR A 144 -40.48 41.22 -12.10
C TYR A 144 -41.81 40.58 -11.71
N ASN A 145 -41.84 39.75 -10.67
CA ASN A 145 -43.05 39.10 -10.19
C ASN A 145 -44.09 40.11 -9.68
N LYS A 146 -43.64 41.16 -8.97
CA LYS A 146 -44.50 42.26 -8.54
C LYS A 146 -45.11 43.01 -9.73
N ASN A 147 -44.29 43.37 -10.72
CA ASN A 147 -44.74 44.08 -11.92
C ASN A 147 -45.68 43.22 -12.77
N LYS A 148 -45.43 41.90 -12.82
CA LYS A 148 -46.32 40.95 -13.50
C LYS A 148 -47.68 40.91 -12.83
N ALA A 149 -47.73 40.82 -11.50
CA ALA A 149 -48.99 40.85 -10.76
C ALA A 149 -49.75 42.17 -10.98
N ALA A 150 -49.05 43.31 -11.00
CA ALA A 150 -49.66 44.61 -11.29
C ALA A 150 -50.22 44.71 -12.73
N TYR A 151 -49.48 44.19 -13.71
CA TYR A 151 -49.93 44.10 -15.09
C TYR A 151 -51.18 43.22 -15.23
N ASP A 152 -51.16 42.02 -14.65
CA ASP A 152 -52.28 41.08 -14.68
C ASP A 152 -53.53 41.69 -14.00
N ALA A 153 -53.37 42.40 -12.89
CA ALA A 153 -54.45 43.12 -12.21
C ALA A 153 -54.99 44.29 -13.05
N GLY A 154 -54.13 45.10 -13.66
CA GLY A 154 -54.54 46.19 -14.55
C GLY A 154 -55.27 45.69 -15.80
N LEU A 155 -54.86 44.53 -16.32
CA LEU A 155 -55.53 43.88 -17.47
C LEU A 155 -56.95 43.42 -17.09
N ALA A 156 -57.10 42.85 -15.89
CA ALA A 156 -58.41 42.47 -15.36
C ALA A 156 -59.32 43.69 -15.13
N GLU A 157 -58.80 44.77 -14.52
CA GLU A 157 -59.52 46.05 -14.31
C GLU A 157 -59.98 46.65 -15.65
N TYR A 158 -59.09 46.74 -16.64
CA TYR A 158 -59.42 47.25 -17.97
C TYR A 158 -60.48 46.40 -18.66
N THR A 159 -60.34 45.07 -18.62
CA THR A 159 -61.29 44.14 -19.25
C THR A 159 -62.68 44.25 -18.62
N ALA A 160 -62.75 44.28 -17.28
CA ALA A 160 -64.00 44.45 -16.56
C ALA A 160 -64.65 45.83 -16.82
N GLY A 161 -63.85 46.90 -16.76
CA GLY A 161 -64.31 48.26 -17.06
C GLY A 161 -64.83 48.40 -18.48
N LYS A 162 -64.15 47.77 -19.46
CA LYS A 162 -64.58 47.77 -20.86
C LYS A 162 -65.92 47.06 -21.01
N ALA A 163 -66.08 45.88 -20.41
CA ALA A 163 -67.35 45.15 -20.45
C ALA A 163 -68.50 45.97 -19.83
N GLN A 164 -68.25 46.68 -18.74
CA GLN A 164 -69.25 47.57 -18.11
C GLN A 164 -69.60 48.79 -18.97
N TYR A 165 -68.61 49.38 -19.63
CA TYR A 165 -68.80 50.49 -20.56
C TYR A 165 -69.60 50.05 -21.79
N ASP A 166 -69.23 48.93 -22.41
CA ASP A 166 -69.93 48.36 -23.57
C ASP A 166 -71.38 48.02 -23.22
N ALA A 167 -71.62 47.43 -22.04
CA ALA A 167 -72.98 47.15 -21.55
C ALA A 167 -73.80 48.44 -21.32
N GLY A 168 -73.20 49.47 -20.73
CA GLY A 168 -73.84 50.77 -20.53
C GLY A 168 -74.14 51.49 -21.85
N LEU A 169 -73.24 51.39 -22.83
CA LEU A 169 -73.44 51.94 -24.17
C LEU A 169 -74.62 51.25 -24.87
N LYS A 170 -74.71 49.92 -24.76
CA LYS A 170 -75.85 49.15 -25.29
C LYS A 170 -77.18 49.58 -24.65
N GLN A 171 -77.22 49.71 -23.33
CA GLN A 171 -78.41 50.19 -22.62
C GLN A 171 -78.79 51.63 -23.04
N LEU A 172 -77.80 52.51 -23.23
CA LEU A 172 -78.05 53.86 -23.70
C LEU A 172 -78.61 53.85 -25.13
N GLN A 173 -78.07 53.04 -26.04
CA GLN A 173 -78.56 52.87 -27.41
C GLN A 173 -80.02 52.37 -27.43
N GLU A 174 -80.36 51.37 -26.61
CA GLU A 174 -81.73 50.86 -26.44
C GLU A 174 -82.67 51.99 -25.94
N LYS A 175 -82.20 52.85 -25.03
CA LYS A 175 -82.96 54.02 -24.55
C LYS A 175 -83.00 55.19 -25.54
N THR A 176 -82.01 55.36 -26.41
CA THR A 176 -82.02 56.43 -27.44
C THR A 176 -83.17 56.24 -28.42
N ALA A 177 -83.46 55.01 -28.83
CA ALA A 177 -84.59 54.71 -29.72
C ALA A 177 -85.93 55.17 -29.10
N THR A 178 -86.14 54.86 -27.82
CA THR A 178 -87.35 55.27 -27.08
C THR A 178 -87.39 56.76 -26.73
N TYR A 179 -86.23 57.41 -26.57
CA TYR A 179 -86.11 58.86 -26.41
C TYR A 179 -86.49 59.61 -27.69
N GLU A 180 -86.01 59.20 -28.86
CA GLU A 180 -86.34 59.83 -30.13
C GLU A 180 -87.83 59.65 -30.48
N GLU A 181 -88.41 58.48 -30.21
CA GLU A 181 -89.86 58.25 -30.27
C GLU A 181 -90.64 59.20 -29.33
N GLY A 182 -90.16 59.36 -28.08
CA GLY A 182 -90.76 60.26 -27.09
C GLY A 182 -90.66 61.74 -27.48
N LYS A 183 -89.52 62.17 -28.04
CA LYS A 183 -89.29 63.53 -28.51
C LYS A 183 -90.17 63.87 -29.72
N ALA A 184 -90.34 62.95 -30.66
CA ALA A 184 -91.29 63.09 -31.76
C ALA A 184 -92.75 63.19 -31.25
N ALA A 185 -93.10 62.42 -30.22
CA ALA A 185 -94.41 62.52 -29.56
C ALA A 185 -94.60 63.85 -28.81
N VAL A 186 -93.57 64.44 -28.19
CA VAL A 186 -93.63 65.78 -27.56
C VAL A 186 -93.77 66.89 -28.61
N ALA A 187 -93.02 66.82 -29.71
CA ALA A 187 -93.10 67.82 -30.78
C ALA A 187 -94.50 67.86 -31.42
N ASN A 188 -95.07 66.70 -31.75
CA ASN A 188 -96.44 66.60 -32.25
C ASN A 188 -97.49 66.90 -31.16
N GLY A 189 -97.16 66.60 -29.91
CA GLY A 189 -98.04 66.76 -28.75
C GLY A 189 -98.17 68.21 -28.26
N LYS A 190 -97.13 69.04 -28.38
CA LYS A 190 -97.15 70.44 -27.89
C LYS A 190 -98.11 71.31 -28.70
N ASP A 191 -98.05 71.24 -30.03
CA ASP A 191 -98.92 72.04 -30.91
C ASP A 191 -100.39 71.57 -30.83
N ALA A 192 -100.61 70.26 -30.72
CA ALA A 192 -101.92 69.69 -30.45
C ALA A 192 -102.43 70.03 -29.05
N TYR A 193 -101.57 70.06 -28.02
CA TYR A 193 -101.92 70.43 -26.65
C TYR A 193 -102.32 71.90 -26.56
N GLU A 194 -101.56 72.82 -27.13
CA GLU A 194 -101.92 74.26 -27.13
C GLU A 194 -103.23 74.52 -27.88
N ALA A 195 -103.47 73.81 -29.00
CA ALA A 195 -104.75 73.89 -29.73
C ALA A 195 -105.92 73.27 -28.96
N ILE A 196 -105.71 72.14 -28.27
CA ILE A 196 -106.72 71.48 -27.43
C ILE A 196 -106.99 72.28 -26.15
N LEU A 197 -106.00 72.95 -25.57
CA LEU A 197 -106.17 73.82 -24.41
C LEU A 197 -106.91 75.09 -24.80
N ALA A 198 -106.58 75.71 -25.94
CA ALA A 198 -107.32 76.85 -26.46
C ALA A 198 -108.76 76.47 -26.85
N ALA A 199 -108.97 75.36 -27.56
CA ALA A 199 -110.30 74.86 -27.93
C ALA A 199 -111.09 74.35 -26.72
N GLY A 200 -110.42 73.72 -25.76
CA GLY A 200 -110.98 73.20 -24.51
C GLY A 200 -111.37 74.33 -23.57
N GLN A 201 -110.56 75.38 -23.47
CA GLN A 201 -110.88 76.58 -22.71
C GLN A 201 -111.99 77.39 -23.39
N ALA A 202 -112.00 77.46 -24.73
CA ALA A 202 -113.11 78.05 -25.47
C ALA A 202 -114.42 77.26 -25.26
N LYS A 203 -114.38 75.93 -25.32
CA LYS A 203 -115.54 75.06 -25.05
C LYS A 203 -115.98 75.08 -23.59
N TYR A 204 -115.04 75.11 -22.64
CA TYR A 204 -115.34 75.25 -21.21
C TYR A 204 -115.96 76.61 -20.93
N ASN A 205 -115.41 77.69 -21.46
CA ASN A 205 -115.96 79.04 -21.31
C ASN A 205 -117.32 79.17 -21.99
N ALA A 206 -117.51 78.57 -23.16
CA ALA A 206 -118.80 78.52 -23.86
C ALA A 206 -119.83 77.67 -23.10
N GLY A 207 -119.45 76.49 -22.63
CA GLY A 207 -120.29 75.59 -21.84
C GLY A 207 -120.64 76.18 -20.47
N LYS A 208 -119.69 76.88 -19.83
CA LYS A 208 -119.93 77.65 -18.62
C LYS A 208 -120.88 78.82 -18.89
N ALA A 209 -120.70 79.57 -19.98
CA ALA A 209 -121.62 80.64 -20.35
C ALA A 209 -123.04 80.10 -20.65
N GLN A 210 -123.14 78.94 -21.29
CA GLN A 210 -124.42 78.24 -21.52
C GLN A 210 -125.05 77.76 -20.21
N TYR A 211 -124.25 77.20 -19.30
CA TYR A 211 -124.70 76.82 -17.96
C TYR A 211 -125.18 78.03 -17.16
N ASP A 212 -124.42 79.13 -17.13
CA ASP A 212 -124.78 80.36 -16.44
C ASP A 212 -126.05 80.99 -17.04
N THR A 213 -126.19 80.98 -18.37
CA THR A 213 -127.39 81.46 -19.08
C THR A 213 -128.60 80.57 -18.80
N GLY A 214 -128.42 79.25 -18.85
CA GLY A 214 -129.46 78.26 -18.59
C GLY A 214 -129.93 78.29 -17.13
N LEU A 215 -129.01 78.50 -16.19
CA LEU A 215 -129.31 78.70 -14.76
C LEU A 215 -130.14 79.98 -14.56
N ALA A 216 -129.73 81.11 -15.15
CA ALA A 216 -130.49 82.35 -15.05
C ALA A 216 -131.89 82.24 -15.68
N ALA A 217 -132.01 81.56 -16.83
CA ALA A 217 -133.29 81.29 -17.47
C ALA A 217 -134.18 80.35 -16.64
N TYR A 218 -133.60 79.31 -16.05
CA TYR A 218 -134.29 78.42 -15.11
C TYR A 218 -134.80 79.17 -13.89
N GLU A 219 -133.96 80.02 -13.26
CA GLU A 219 -134.35 80.83 -12.10
C GLU A 219 -135.45 81.85 -12.45
N ALA A 220 -135.36 82.51 -13.62
CA ALA A 220 -136.38 83.42 -14.10
C ALA A 220 -137.70 82.70 -14.38
N ALA A 221 -137.65 81.53 -15.04
CA ALA A 221 -138.83 80.70 -15.31
C ALA A 221 -139.46 80.18 -14.03
N ALA A 222 -138.65 79.73 -13.05
CA ALA A 222 -139.13 79.34 -11.72
C ALA A 222 -139.83 80.50 -11.01
N LYS A 223 -139.26 81.71 -11.06
CA LYS A 223 -139.80 82.90 -10.41
C LYS A 223 -141.09 83.40 -11.08
N GLN A 224 -141.17 83.33 -12.42
CA GLN A 224 -142.38 83.66 -13.17
C GLN A 224 -143.49 82.64 -12.95
N LEU A 225 -143.16 81.34 -12.92
CA LEU A 225 -144.09 80.27 -12.60
C LEU A 225 -144.67 80.45 -11.19
N GLU A 226 -143.83 80.79 -10.22
CA GLU A 226 -144.25 81.00 -8.83
C GLU A 226 -145.10 82.26 -8.67
N ALA A 227 -144.75 83.35 -9.36
CA ALA A 227 -145.58 84.56 -9.39
C ALA A 227 -146.94 84.32 -10.07
N ALA A 228 -146.98 83.53 -11.15
CA ALA A 228 -148.21 83.20 -11.86
C ALA A 228 -149.12 82.21 -11.11
N LYS A 229 -148.53 81.30 -10.31
CA LYS A 229 -149.25 80.50 -9.30
C LYS A 229 -149.86 81.38 -8.22
N ALA A 230 -149.08 82.29 -7.64
CA ALA A 230 -149.53 83.15 -6.55
C ALA A 230 -150.65 84.12 -6.96
N ALA A 231 -150.68 84.55 -8.23
CA ALA A 231 -151.72 85.42 -8.79
C ALA A 231 -153.00 84.69 -9.23
N GLY A 232 -153.05 83.35 -9.18
CA GLY A 232 -154.21 82.55 -9.61
C GLY A 232 -154.44 82.51 -11.13
N ILE A 233 -153.47 82.97 -11.93
CA ILE A 233 -153.58 83.11 -13.39
C ILE A 233 -153.34 81.76 -14.11
N LEU A 234 -152.50 80.89 -13.55
CA LEU A 234 -152.26 79.53 -14.04
C LEU A 234 -152.89 78.52 -13.08
N THR A 235 -153.82 77.70 -13.57
CA THR A 235 -154.44 76.60 -12.79
C THR A 235 -154.58 75.34 -13.65
N GLY A 236 -154.76 74.18 -13.00
CA GLY A 236 -154.98 72.89 -13.67
C GLY A 236 -153.83 72.50 -14.59
N ASP A 237 -154.16 71.94 -15.77
CA ASP A 237 -153.20 71.35 -16.71
C ASP A 237 -152.15 72.35 -17.23
N ALA A 238 -152.50 73.64 -17.32
CA ALA A 238 -151.57 74.69 -17.75
C ALA A 238 -150.43 74.91 -16.74
N LEU A 239 -150.69 74.65 -15.45
CA LEU A 239 -149.69 74.76 -14.41
C LEU A 239 -148.74 73.55 -14.43
N ALA A 240 -149.30 72.35 -14.53
CA ALA A 240 -148.53 71.11 -14.61
C ALA A 240 -147.59 71.09 -15.85
N ALA A 241 -148.03 71.63 -16.98
CA ALA A 241 -147.20 71.77 -18.18
C ALA A 241 -145.99 72.68 -17.94
N LYS A 242 -146.16 73.81 -17.23
CA LYS A 242 -145.06 74.73 -16.92
C LYS A 242 -144.12 74.19 -15.84
N GLU A 243 -144.62 73.42 -14.87
CA GLU A 243 -143.77 72.71 -13.91
C GLU A 243 -142.93 71.61 -14.59
N ALA A 244 -143.51 70.87 -15.53
CA ALA A 244 -142.78 69.88 -16.32
C ALA A 244 -141.70 70.51 -17.20
N GLU A 245 -141.99 71.68 -17.80
CA GLU A 245 -141.01 72.46 -18.57
C GLU A 245 -139.83 72.91 -17.68
N LEU A 246 -140.12 73.37 -16.46
CA LEU A 246 -139.09 73.76 -15.49
C LEU A 246 -138.23 72.55 -15.06
N ALA A 247 -138.85 71.40 -14.81
CA ALA A 247 -138.13 70.17 -14.49
C ALA A 247 -137.23 69.70 -15.65
N ALA A 248 -137.69 69.80 -16.90
CA ALA A 248 -136.89 69.51 -18.09
C ALA A 248 -135.70 70.48 -18.25
N ASN A 249 -135.90 71.76 -17.92
CA ASN A 249 -134.83 72.74 -17.90
C ASN A 249 -133.76 72.40 -16.85
N LYS A 250 -134.16 71.95 -15.66
CA LYS A 250 -133.23 71.50 -14.62
C LYS A 250 -132.42 70.28 -15.06
N ALA A 251 -133.06 69.29 -15.67
CA ALA A 251 -132.38 68.09 -16.17
C ALA A 251 -131.33 68.41 -17.25
N THR A 252 -131.62 69.39 -18.11
CA THR A 252 -130.69 69.88 -19.13
C THR A 252 -129.48 70.58 -18.50
N LEU A 253 -129.70 71.36 -17.43
CA LEU A 253 -128.63 72.02 -16.68
C LEU A 253 -127.71 71.01 -15.97
N ASP A 254 -128.29 70.01 -15.30
CA ASP A 254 -127.54 68.94 -14.63
C ASP A 254 -126.72 68.10 -15.65
N ALA A 255 -127.28 67.83 -16.83
CA ALA A 255 -126.55 67.16 -17.92
C ALA A 255 -125.38 68.00 -18.45
N THR A 256 -125.57 69.32 -18.55
CA THR A 256 -124.52 70.26 -18.97
C THR A 256 -123.39 70.33 -17.94
N ALA A 257 -123.71 70.28 -16.64
CA ALA A 257 -122.71 70.22 -15.56
C ALA A 257 -121.86 68.93 -15.60
N LYS A 258 -122.49 67.78 -15.89
CA LYS A 258 -121.76 66.50 -15.99
C LYS A 258 -120.79 66.45 -17.18
N GLN A 259 -121.18 67.00 -18.32
CA GLN A 259 -120.29 67.13 -19.49
C GLN A 259 -119.07 68.03 -19.19
N LEU A 260 -119.22 69.03 -18.31
CA LEU A 260 -118.14 69.90 -17.87
C LEU A 260 -117.08 69.13 -17.05
N GLU A 261 -117.50 68.22 -16.17
CA GLU A 261 -116.58 67.37 -15.38
C GLU A 261 -115.88 66.30 -16.22
N GLU A 262 -116.59 65.64 -17.15
CA GLU A 262 -116.01 64.63 -18.05
C GLU A 262 -114.98 65.23 -19.02
N GLY A 263 -115.14 66.50 -19.40
CA GLY A 263 -114.17 67.25 -20.18
C GLY A 263 -112.85 67.50 -19.44
N LYS A 264 -112.91 67.71 -18.12
CA LYS A 264 -111.74 67.91 -17.25
C LYS A 264 -110.90 66.63 -17.08
N ALA A 265 -111.54 65.46 -17.13
CA ALA A 265 -110.88 64.16 -16.93
C ALA A 265 -110.09 63.64 -18.16
N LYS A 266 -110.21 64.27 -19.34
CA LYS A 266 -109.56 63.81 -20.60
C LYS A 266 -108.18 64.45 -20.89
N LEU A 267 -107.58 65.16 -19.94
CA LEU A 267 -106.20 65.63 -20.01
C LEU A 267 -105.23 64.47 -19.64
N ILE A 268 -104.44 63.97 -20.59
CA ILE A 268 -103.35 63.00 -20.32
C ILE A 268 -102.15 63.73 -19.67
N PRO A 269 -101.44 63.17 -18.65
CA PRO A 269 -100.45 63.93 -17.88
C PRO A 269 -99.11 64.07 -18.62
N TYR A 270 -98.69 65.31 -18.86
CA TYR A 270 -97.34 65.71 -19.28
C TYR A 270 -96.20 65.06 -18.46
N ASP A 271 -96.49 64.68 -17.21
CA ASP A 271 -95.54 64.10 -16.26
C ASP A 271 -94.95 62.75 -16.71
N THR A 272 -95.72 61.92 -17.42
CA THR A 272 -95.24 60.59 -17.86
C THR A 272 -94.14 60.68 -18.93
N ILE A 273 -94.19 61.72 -19.77
CA ILE A 273 -93.21 61.90 -20.85
C ILE A 273 -91.92 62.55 -20.32
N MET A 274 -92.05 63.53 -19.42
CA MET A 274 -90.90 64.14 -18.74
C MET A 274 -90.10 63.13 -17.89
N ALA A 275 -90.76 62.10 -17.33
CA ALA A 275 -90.08 61.02 -16.61
C ALA A 275 -89.12 60.22 -17.51
N LYS A 276 -89.53 59.89 -18.75
CA LYS A 276 -88.68 59.16 -19.71
C LYS A 276 -87.46 59.95 -20.17
N ILE A 277 -87.60 61.26 -20.34
CA ILE A 277 -86.47 62.16 -20.68
C ILE A 277 -85.44 62.16 -19.54
N LYS A 278 -85.89 62.27 -18.28
CA LYS A 278 -85.00 62.20 -17.11
C LYS A 278 -84.28 60.84 -16.99
N GLU A 279 -84.94 59.73 -17.33
CA GLU A 279 -84.31 58.40 -17.32
C GLU A 279 -83.22 58.24 -18.39
N TYR A 280 -83.39 58.86 -19.56
CA TYR A 280 -82.36 58.91 -20.61
C TYR A 280 -81.16 59.77 -20.18
N GLU A 281 -81.41 60.97 -19.66
CA GLU A 281 -80.37 61.87 -19.16
C GLU A 281 -79.58 61.23 -18.01
N ALA A 282 -80.25 60.53 -17.11
CA ALA A 282 -79.61 59.76 -16.04
C ALA A 282 -78.75 58.60 -16.59
N GLY A 283 -79.23 57.88 -17.61
CA GLY A 283 -78.46 56.82 -18.28
C GLY A 283 -77.21 57.35 -18.99
N LYS A 284 -77.33 58.50 -19.67
CA LYS A 284 -76.21 59.18 -20.31
C LYS A 284 -75.17 59.64 -19.29
N ALA A 285 -75.61 60.27 -18.19
CA ALA A 285 -74.72 60.70 -17.10
C ALA A 285 -73.98 59.51 -16.46
N GLN A 286 -74.66 58.37 -16.28
CA GLN A 286 -74.04 57.14 -15.80
C GLN A 286 -72.97 56.61 -16.77
N LEU A 287 -73.22 56.62 -18.08
CA LEU A 287 -72.21 56.19 -19.07
C LEU A 287 -71.02 57.14 -19.12
N ASP A 288 -71.28 58.46 -19.11
CA ASP A 288 -70.25 59.50 -19.12
C ASP A 288 -69.35 59.40 -17.88
N SER A 289 -69.89 59.06 -16.70
CA SER A 289 -69.10 58.83 -15.49
C SER A 289 -68.22 57.58 -15.51
N LYS A 290 -68.57 56.55 -16.31
CA LYS A 290 -67.79 55.31 -16.45
C LYS A 290 -66.62 55.44 -17.42
N LYS A 291 -66.68 56.34 -18.39
CA LYS A 291 -65.62 56.54 -19.38
C LYS A 291 -64.27 56.94 -18.75
N PRO A 292 -64.19 57.91 -17.82
CA PRO A 292 -62.95 58.24 -17.13
C PRO A 292 -62.34 57.07 -16.36
N LEU A 293 -63.16 56.19 -15.79
CA LEU A 293 -62.70 55.00 -15.06
C LEU A 293 -62.05 53.97 -16.01
N LEU A 294 -62.63 53.78 -17.20
CA LEU A 294 -62.06 52.92 -18.24
C LEU A 294 -60.75 53.48 -18.77
N ASP A 295 -60.70 54.79 -19.05
CA ASP A 295 -59.50 55.47 -19.53
C ASP A 295 -58.37 55.43 -18.47
N ALA A 296 -58.70 55.56 -17.18
CA ALA A 296 -57.76 55.40 -16.07
C ALA A 296 -57.22 53.97 -15.95
N ALA A 297 -58.10 52.95 -16.07
CA ALA A 297 -57.68 51.54 -16.07
C ALA A 297 -56.77 51.23 -17.25
N LYS A 298 -57.07 51.77 -18.44
CA LYS A 298 -56.20 51.66 -19.62
C LYS A 298 -54.84 52.31 -19.39
N THR A 299 -54.80 53.52 -18.85
CA THR A 299 -53.55 54.23 -18.55
C THR A 299 -52.67 53.44 -17.57
N LYS A 300 -53.28 52.84 -16.54
CA LYS A 300 -52.58 52.00 -15.55
C LYS A 300 -52.01 50.72 -16.18
N LEU A 301 -52.77 50.07 -17.05
CA LEU A 301 -52.31 48.90 -17.81
C LEU A 301 -51.15 49.25 -18.76
N ASP A 302 -51.28 50.34 -19.51
CA ASP A 302 -50.27 50.82 -20.46
C ASP A 302 -48.96 51.20 -19.74
N ALA A 303 -49.03 51.71 -18.50
CA ALA A 303 -47.85 51.98 -17.67
C ALA A 303 -47.17 50.71 -17.11
N SER A 304 -47.93 49.62 -16.92
CA SER A 304 -47.44 48.38 -16.31
C SER A 304 -46.62 47.52 -17.28
N GLY A 305 -46.92 47.56 -18.59
CA GLY A 305 -46.22 46.79 -19.62
C GLY A 305 -44.72 47.11 -19.75
N PRO A 306 -44.32 48.39 -19.83
CA PRO A 306 -42.91 48.80 -19.81
C PRO A 306 -42.17 48.39 -18.53
N GLN A 307 -42.84 48.44 -17.38
CA GLN A 307 -42.26 48.03 -16.09
C GLN A 307 -41.97 46.52 -16.03
N LEU A 308 -42.85 45.70 -16.60
CA LEU A 308 -42.63 44.26 -16.73
C LEU A 308 -41.45 43.94 -17.65
N THR A 309 -41.35 44.66 -18.77
CA THR A 309 -40.26 44.53 -19.74
C THR A 309 -38.91 44.94 -19.13
N ALA A 310 -38.87 46.06 -18.42
CA ALA A 310 -37.69 46.53 -17.70
C ALA A 310 -37.26 45.55 -16.59
N GLY A 311 -38.22 45.00 -15.84
CA GLY A 311 -37.95 43.96 -14.83
C GLY A 311 -37.33 42.71 -15.44
N LYS A 312 -37.81 42.27 -16.60
CA LYS A 312 -37.24 41.14 -17.33
C LYS A 312 -35.82 41.41 -17.82
N ALA A 313 -35.55 42.60 -18.36
CA ALA A 313 -34.20 42.99 -18.80
C ALA A 313 -33.20 43.01 -17.64
N LYS A 314 -33.59 43.53 -16.47
CA LYS A 314 -32.76 43.49 -15.24
C LYS A 314 -32.45 42.04 -14.81
N LEU A 315 -33.44 41.15 -14.88
CA LEU A 315 -33.28 39.73 -14.53
C LEU A 315 -32.28 39.03 -15.46
N ASP A 316 -32.38 39.27 -16.76
CA ASP A 316 -31.51 38.67 -17.77
C ASP A 316 -30.06 39.22 -17.64
N ALA A 317 -29.88 40.50 -17.31
CA ALA A 317 -28.57 41.09 -17.01
C ALA A 317 -27.92 40.47 -15.75
N ALA A 318 -28.70 40.25 -14.69
CA ALA A 318 -28.21 39.62 -13.46
C ALA A 318 -27.79 38.15 -13.68
N LYS A 319 -28.49 37.41 -14.55
CA LYS A 319 -28.07 36.05 -14.97
C LYS A 319 -26.71 36.06 -15.68
N ALA A 320 -26.46 37.04 -16.55
CA ALA A 320 -25.18 37.16 -17.26
C ALA A 320 -24.01 37.45 -16.29
N GLN A 321 -24.23 38.26 -15.26
CA GLN A 321 -23.24 38.52 -14.21
C GLN A 321 -22.94 37.27 -13.37
N LEU A 322 -23.95 36.48 -13.02
CA LEU A 322 -23.77 35.18 -12.34
C LEU A 322 -22.90 34.22 -13.15
N ALA A 323 -23.16 34.09 -14.45
CA ALA A 323 -22.37 33.23 -15.35
C ALA A 323 -20.90 33.68 -15.43
N THR A 324 -20.67 35.00 -15.52
CA THR A 324 -19.32 35.58 -15.55
C THR A 324 -18.57 35.34 -14.24
N GLY A 325 -19.24 35.50 -13.10
CA GLY A 325 -18.66 35.22 -11.78
C GLY A 325 -18.30 33.75 -11.61
N LYS A 326 -19.17 32.83 -12.06
CA LYS A 326 -18.93 31.39 -11.99
C LYS A 326 -17.76 30.93 -12.85
N ALA A 327 -17.61 31.44 -14.08
CA ALA A 327 -16.48 31.11 -14.95
C ALA A 327 -15.12 31.45 -14.31
N LYS A 328 -15.04 32.58 -13.58
CA LYS A 328 -13.83 32.97 -12.84
C LYS A 328 -13.53 32.08 -11.63
N LEU A 329 -14.55 31.50 -11.00
CA LEU A 329 -14.38 30.51 -9.93
C LEU A 329 -13.79 29.20 -10.49
N ASP A 330 -14.38 28.68 -11.57
CA ASP A 330 -14.01 27.40 -12.16
C ASP A 330 -12.56 27.40 -12.72
N GLU A 331 -12.11 28.52 -13.30
CA GLU A 331 -10.71 28.68 -13.75
C GLU A 331 -9.69 28.62 -12.59
N TYR A 332 -10.01 29.20 -11.44
CA TYR A 332 -9.13 29.24 -10.28
C TYR A 332 -8.99 27.85 -9.64
N GLU A 333 -10.10 27.10 -9.53
CA GLU A 333 -10.11 25.72 -9.01
C GLU A 333 -9.33 24.76 -9.91
N ALA A 334 -9.46 24.89 -11.24
CA ALA A 334 -8.66 24.11 -12.19
C ALA A 334 -7.15 24.40 -12.07
N GLY A 335 -6.77 25.64 -11.76
CA GLY A 335 -5.39 26.04 -11.49
C GLY A 335 -4.83 25.45 -10.20
N GLN A 336 -5.63 25.34 -9.13
CA GLN A 336 -5.22 24.68 -7.88
C GLN A 336 -4.91 23.20 -8.07
N LYS A 337 -5.72 22.49 -8.87
CA LYS A 337 -5.54 21.06 -9.13
C LYS A 337 -4.17 20.77 -9.79
N LYS A 338 -3.73 21.62 -10.72
CA LYS A 338 -2.42 21.49 -11.39
C LYS A 338 -1.23 21.69 -10.45
N VAL A 339 -1.36 22.57 -9.44
CA VAL A 339 -0.33 22.77 -8.40
C VAL A 339 -0.19 21.51 -7.54
N ALA A 340 -1.32 20.92 -7.11
CA ALA A 340 -1.33 19.70 -6.30
C ALA A 340 -0.74 18.49 -7.04
N GLU A 341 -1.00 18.35 -8.35
CA GLU A 341 -0.42 17.27 -9.18
C GLU A 341 1.11 17.34 -9.27
N TYR A 342 1.69 18.55 -9.32
CA TYR A 342 3.15 18.73 -9.31
C TYR A 342 3.77 18.42 -7.95
N GLU A 343 3.11 18.83 -6.85
CA GLU A 343 3.57 18.52 -5.49
C GLU A 343 3.50 17.01 -5.19
N ALA A 344 2.47 16.31 -5.68
CA ALA A 344 2.40 14.85 -5.64
C ALA A 344 3.54 14.19 -6.44
N GLY A 345 3.93 14.77 -7.59
CA GLY A 345 5.06 14.31 -8.38
C GLY A 345 6.41 14.42 -7.65
N GLN A 346 6.61 15.48 -6.86
CA GLN A 346 7.82 15.62 -6.00
C GLN A 346 7.86 14.55 -4.91
N ALA A 347 6.72 14.26 -4.27
CA ALA A 347 6.63 13.22 -3.25
C ALA A 347 6.91 11.82 -3.83
N GLN A 348 6.45 11.53 -5.05
CA GLN A 348 6.76 10.28 -5.76
C GLN A 348 8.26 10.16 -6.07
N LEU A 349 8.92 11.26 -6.48
CA LEU A 349 10.36 11.26 -6.74
C LEU A 349 11.18 11.00 -5.46
N ALA A 350 10.78 11.60 -4.34
CA ALA A 350 11.39 11.35 -3.04
C ALA A 350 11.22 9.87 -2.59
N SER A 351 10.04 9.30 -2.83
CA SER A 351 9.79 7.87 -2.56
C SER A 351 10.67 6.96 -3.44
N ALA A 352 10.85 7.31 -4.72
CA ALA A 352 11.72 6.55 -5.63
C ALA A 352 13.20 6.64 -5.22
N ALA A 353 13.67 7.81 -4.75
CA ALA A 353 15.02 7.95 -4.19
C ALA A 353 15.25 7.01 -3.00
N LYS A 354 14.26 6.95 -2.08
CA LYS A 354 14.34 6.06 -0.92
C LYS A 354 14.38 4.57 -1.32
N GLN A 355 13.65 4.19 -2.37
CA GLN A 355 13.70 2.81 -2.90
C GLN A 355 15.07 2.45 -3.48
N ILE A 356 15.77 3.41 -4.09
CA ILE A 356 17.14 3.23 -4.57
C ILE A 356 18.08 3.01 -3.38
N GLU A 357 18.00 3.83 -2.33
CA GLU A 357 18.81 3.70 -1.11
C GLU A 357 18.57 2.35 -0.41
N ASP A 358 17.29 1.99 -0.21
CA ASP A 358 16.89 0.70 0.37
C ASP A 358 17.37 -0.48 -0.51
N GLY A 359 17.42 -0.31 -1.84
CA GLY A 359 17.93 -1.28 -2.81
C GLY A 359 19.45 -1.43 -2.78
N GLU A 360 20.20 -0.33 -2.67
CA GLU A 360 21.66 -0.33 -2.55
C GLU A 360 22.12 -1.00 -1.25
N ALA A 361 21.42 -0.76 -0.14
CA ALA A 361 21.71 -1.42 1.13
C ALA A 361 21.53 -2.94 1.05
N LYS A 362 20.43 -3.42 0.45
CA LYS A 362 20.18 -4.86 0.25
C LYS A 362 21.21 -5.50 -0.67
N LEU A 363 21.61 -4.80 -1.74
CA LEU A 363 22.62 -5.29 -2.67
C LEU A 363 23.99 -5.41 -1.99
N ALA A 364 24.34 -4.47 -1.12
CA ALA A 364 25.57 -4.53 -0.33
C ALA A 364 25.57 -5.70 0.66
N GLU A 365 24.43 -5.98 1.31
CA GLU A 365 24.28 -7.13 2.20
C GLU A 365 24.42 -8.46 1.43
N ALA A 366 23.76 -8.58 0.28
CA ALA A 366 23.90 -9.75 -0.60
C ALA A 366 25.34 -9.95 -1.08
N ALA A 367 26.05 -8.87 -1.44
CA ALA A 367 27.46 -8.92 -1.83
C ALA A 367 28.35 -9.48 -0.71
N LYS A 368 28.12 -9.02 0.53
CA LYS A 368 28.89 -9.45 1.70
C LYS A 368 28.68 -10.94 2.00
N MET A 369 27.44 -11.42 1.95
CA MET A 369 27.15 -12.85 2.15
C MET A 369 27.83 -13.74 1.11
N LEU A 370 27.93 -13.25 -0.14
CA LEU A 370 28.57 -13.95 -1.24
C LEU A 370 30.11 -14.00 -1.06
N GLU A 371 30.72 -12.93 -0.56
CA GLU A 371 32.14 -12.89 -0.22
C GLU A 371 32.49 -13.81 0.97
N GLU A 372 31.66 -13.79 2.02
CA GLU A 372 31.81 -14.68 3.17
C GLU A 372 31.72 -16.16 2.76
N GLY A 373 30.74 -16.50 1.90
CA GLY A 373 30.61 -17.85 1.34
C GLY A 373 31.83 -18.29 0.52
N LYS A 374 32.33 -17.40 -0.37
CA LYS A 374 33.57 -17.67 -1.16
C LYS A 374 34.79 -17.92 -0.28
N THR A 375 34.90 -17.21 0.85
CA THR A 375 36.01 -17.39 1.78
C THR A 375 35.96 -18.76 2.45
N GLN A 376 34.78 -19.19 2.92
CA GLN A 376 34.59 -20.51 3.52
C GLN A 376 34.88 -21.65 2.52
N LEU A 377 34.53 -21.44 1.25
CA LEU A 377 34.83 -22.37 0.16
C LEU A 377 36.35 -22.55 -0.01
N ALA A 378 37.08 -21.44 -0.10
CA ALA A 378 38.53 -21.45 -0.29
C ALA A 378 39.26 -22.11 0.89
N GLU A 379 38.80 -21.91 2.12
CA GLU A 379 39.37 -22.57 3.31
C GLU A 379 39.19 -24.09 3.29
N PHE A 380 38.02 -24.56 2.88
CA PHE A 380 37.75 -25.99 2.75
C PHE A 380 38.61 -26.64 1.65
N GLU A 381 38.68 -26.03 0.46
CA GLU A 381 39.48 -26.51 -0.67
C GLU A 381 40.98 -26.53 -0.34
N ALA A 382 41.48 -25.54 0.40
CA ALA A 382 42.84 -25.53 0.90
C ALA A 382 43.11 -26.67 1.90
N GLY A 383 42.13 -26.99 2.75
CA GLY A 383 42.19 -28.15 3.65
C GLY A 383 42.23 -29.48 2.89
N GLU A 384 41.37 -29.64 1.88
CA GLU A 384 41.33 -30.83 1.03
C GLU A 384 42.65 -31.05 0.27
N ALA A 385 43.23 -29.97 -0.26
CA ALA A 385 44.54 -30.02 -0.92
C ALA A 385 45.65 -30.53 0.03
N LYS A 386 45.66 -30.08 1.29
CA LYS A 386 46.64 -30.53 2.29
C LYS A 386 46.49 -32.01 2.66
N VAL A 387 45.25 -32.48 2.84
CA VAL A 387 45.00 -33.91 3.12
C VAL A 387 45.41 -34.77 1.93
N LYS A 388 45.11 -34.33 0.70
CA LYS A 388 45.55 -35.00 -0.53
C LYS A 388 47.07 -35.06 -0.65
N GLU A 389 47.78 -33.97 -0.33
CA GLU A 389 49.24 -33.95 -0.27
C GLU A 389 49.77 -34.93 0.79
N GLY A 390 49.15 -34.97 1.97
CA GLY A 390 49.48 -35.94 3.02
C GLY A 390 49.33 -37.39 2.58
N PHE A 391 48.24 -37.73 1.89
CA PHE A 391 48.06 -39.07 1.31
C PHE A 391 49.07 -39.38 0.21
N ALA A 392 49.46 -38.38 -0.60
CA ALA A 392 50.52 -38.57 -1.58
C ALA A 392 51.87 -38.90 -0.92
N LYS A 393 52.22 -38.21 0.17
CA LYS A 393 53.43 -38.50 0.96
C LYS A 393 53.41 -39.90 1.56
N LEU A 394 52.27 -40.38 2.07
CA LEU A 394 52.15 -41.77 2.55
C LEU A 394 52.44 -42.79 1.45
N GLN A 395 52.02 -42.51 0.21
CA GLN A 395 52.25 -43.38 -0.95
C GLN A 395 53.69 -43.40 -1.46
N GLU A 396 54.58 -42.52 -0.99
CA GLU A 396 56.01 -42.60 -1.30
C GLU A 396 56.65 -43.86 -0.70
N ASN A 397 56.09 -44.37 0.41
CA ASN A 397 56.46 -45.67 0.94
C ASN A 397 55.81 -46.77 0.09
N LYS A 398 56.66 -47.62 -0.52
CA LYS A 398 56.24 -48.69 -1.44
C LYS A 398 55.33 -49.73 -0.77
N ASP A 399 55.58 -50.05 0.49
CA ASP A 399 54.78 -51.03 1.22
C ASP A 399 53.40 -50.45 1.58
N VAL A 400 53.36 -49.16 1.92
CA VAL A 400 52.11 -48.42 2.17
C VAL A 400 51.31 -48.34 0.87
N LYS A 401 51.98 -47.99 -0.23
CA LYS A 401 51.37 -47.95 -1.55
C LYS A 401 50.81 -49.31 -1.97
N ALA A 402 51.55 -50.41 -1.76
CA ALA A 402 51.08 -51.75 -2.10
C ALA A 402 49.81 -52.13 -1.34
N LYS A 403 49.71 -51.77 -0.05
CA LYS A 403 48.48 -51.97 0.75
C LYS A 403 47.32 -51.09 0.27
N ILE A 404 47.59 -49.84 -0.12
CA ILE A 404 46.59 -48.95 -0.72
C ILE A 404 46.07 -49.52 -2.04
N ASP A 405 46.98 -49.96 -2.92
CA ASP A 405 46.64 -50.57 -4.21
C ASP A 405 45.87 -51.91 -4.01
N ALA A 406 46.01 -52.56 -2.85
CA ALA A 406 45.23 -53.72 -2.41
C ALA A 406 43.88 -53.37 -1.75
N GLY A 407 43.52 -52.10 -1.68
CA GLY A 407 42.21 -51.62 -1.19
C GLY A 407 42.18 -51.20 0.28
N VAL A 408 43.32 -51.14 0.97
CA VAL A 408 43.40 -50.61 2.35
C VAL A 408 43.37 -49.08 2.31
N LYS A 409 42.63 -48.44 3.23
CA LYS A 409 42.60 -46.97 3.33
C LYS A 409 44.00 -46.41 3.63
N PRO A 410 44.39 -45.23 3.11
CA PRO A 410 45.76 -44.70 3.23
C PRO A 410 46.30 -44.63 4.66
N ILE A 411 45.51 -44.13 5.61
CA ILE A 411 45.90 -44.02 7.04
C ILE A 411 46.07 -45.41 7.67
N ALA A 412 45.15 -46.33 7.39
CA ALA A 412 45.22 -47.70 7.90
C ALA A 412 46.43 -48.44 7.33
N ALA A 413 46.68 -48.31 6.02
CA ALA A 413 47.84 -48.89 5.36
C ALA A 413 49.16 -48.40 5.96
N ALA A 414 49.27 -47.09 6.24
CA ALA A 414 50.44 -46.52 6.87
C ALA A 414 50.66 -47.03 8.31
N LYS A 415 49.59 -47.15 9.11
CA LYS A 415 49.66 -47.73 10.47
C LYS A 415 50.12 -49.19 10.44
N GLU A 416 49.59 -50.00 9.51
CA GLU A 416 49.99 -51.41 9.36
C GLU A 416 51.46 -51.55 8.97
N VAL A 417 51.98 -50.74 8.04
CA VAL A 417 53.40 -50.80 7.66
C VAL A 417 54.30 -50.40 8.82
N ILE A 418 53.92 -49.40 9.61
CA ILE A 418 54.67 -49.03 10.83
C ILE A 418 54.70 -50.20 11.82
N GLU A 419 53.59 -50.91 11.99
CA GLU A 419 53.52 -52.09 12.86
C GLU A 419 54.43 -53.22 12.35
N GLU A 420 54.38 -53.53 11.05
CA GLU A 420 55.26 -54.51 10.41
C GLU A 420 56.76 -54.14 10.53
N GLU A 421 57.11 -52.87 10.29
CA GLU A 421 58.47 -52.35 10.50
C GLU A 421 58.93 -52.47 11.96
N THR A 422 58.02 -52.24 12.92
CA THR A 422 58.28 -52.37 14.36
C THR A 422 58.61 -53.82 14.72
N VAL A 423 57.84 -54.79 14.21
CA VAL A 423 58.06 -56.21 14.48
C VAL A 423 59.41 -56.65 13.90
N LYS A 424 59.68 -56.35 12.63
CA LYS A 424 60.96 -56.67 11.97
C LYS A 424 62.16 -56.07 12.71
N THR A 425 62.06 -54.80 13.12
CA THR A 425 63.13 -54.13 13.88
C THR A 425 63.35 -54.79 15.24
N THR A 426 62.26 -55.14 15.94
CA THR A 426 62.31 -55.79 17.25
C THR A 426 62.99 -57.16 17.16
N ASP A 427 62.63 -57.98 16.17
CA ASP A 427 63.23 -59.29 15.94
C ASP A 427 64.74 -59.19 15.70
N ILE A 428 65.17 -58.21 14.87
CA ILE A 428 66.59 -57.95 14.60
C ILE A 428 67.34 -57.52 15.88
N LEU A 429 66.77 -56.57 16.64
CA LEU A 429 67.42 -56.06 17.86
C LEU A 429 67.50 -57.11 18.96
N MET A 430 66.47 -57.95 19.13
CA MET A 430 66.46 -59.05 20.09
C MET A 430 67.49 -60.12 19.75
N SER A 431 67.62 -60.46 18.46
CA SER A 431 68.67 -61.36 17.98
C SER A 431 70.08 -60.85 18.32
N ARG A 432 70.34 -59.56 18.04
CA ARG A 432 71.62 -58.90 18.40
C ARG A 432 71.86 -58.89 19.91
N LEU A 433 70.84 -58.56 20.69
CA LEU A 433 70.91 -58.53 22.15
C LEU A 433 71.29 -59.91 22.72
N TYR A 434 70.63 -60.98 22.27
CA TYR A 434 70.97 -62.34 22.70
C TYR A 434 72.41 -62.70 22.35
N GLN A 435 72.89 -62.29 21.18
CA GLN A 435 74.27 -62.54 20.76
C GLN A 435 75.28 -61.80 21.63
N TYR A 436 75.04 -60.53 21.96
CA TYR A 436 75.95 -59.75 22.81
C TYR A 436 75.96 -60.23 24.27
N ILE A 437 74.81 -60.67 24.79
CA ILE A 437 74.73 -61.35 26.09
C ILE A 437 75.55 -62.63 26.07
N ALA A 438 75.47 -63.43 25.00
CA ALA A 438 76.25 -64.66 24.87
C ALA A 438 77.77 -64.39 24.87
N VAL A 439 78.24 -63.38 24.14
CA VAL A 439 79.65 -62.94 24.15
C VAL A 439 80.10 -62.58 25.57
N ILE A 440 79.31 -61.78 26.30
CA ILE A 440 79.66 -61.38 27.68
C ILE A 440 79.69 -62.60 28.62
N LEU A 441 78.72 -63.50 28.51
CA LEU A 441 78.66 -64.70 29.36
C LEU A 441 79.86 -65.63 29.13
N VAL A 442 80.21 -65.87 27.86
CA VAL A 442 81.41 -66.65 27.49
C VAL A 442 82.66 -65.97 28.03
N ALA A 443 82.77 -64.63 27.90
CA ALA A 443 83.89 -63.86 28.39
C ALA A 443 84.08 -63.97 29.91
N ILE A 444 83.00 -63.86 30.68
CA ILE A 444 83.05 -63.93 32.15
C ILE A 444 83.52 -65.32 32.59
N LEU A 445 82.95 -66.38 32.00
CA LEU A 445 83.34 -67.76 32.34
C LEU A 445 84.79 -68.05 31.94
N GLY A 446 85.22 -67.57 30.77
CA GLY A 446 86.60 -67.68 30.29
C GLY A 446 87.59 -66.91 31.15
N PHE A 447 87.21 -65.73 31.65
CA PHE A 447 88.02 -64.91 32.54
C PHE A 447 88.22 -65.59 33.89
N ILE A 448 87.16 -66.16 34.48
CA ILE A 448 87.25 -66.92 35.73
C ILE A 448 88.10 -68.18 35.54
N ALA A 449 87.87 -68.93 34.45
CA ALA A 449 88.63 -70.13 34.12
C ALA A 449 90.14 -69.83 34.00
N SER A 450 90.49 -68.75 33.31
CA SER A 450 91.87 -68.32 33.12
C SER A 450 92.54 -67.75 34.37
N ILE A 451 91.80 -67.10 35.28
CA ILE A 451 92.31 -66.77 36.63
C ILE A 451 92.64 -68.05 37.43
N LEU A 452 91.74 -69.05 37.40
CA LEU A 452 92.02 -70.33 38.05
C LEU A 452 93.22 -71.05 37.41
N GLY A 453 93.38 -70.96 36.09
CA GLY A 453 94.52 -71.49 35.34
C GLY A 453 95.85 -70.81 35.67
N THR A 454 95.91 -69.47 35.70
CA THR A 454 97.10 -68.73 36.16
C THR A 454 97.41 -69.02 37.62
N GLY A 455 96.38 -69.07 38.48
CA GLY A 455 96.49 -69.43 39.89
C GLY A 455 97.04 -70.84 40.09
N ALA A 456 96.56 -71.82 39.31
CA ALA A 456 97.05 -73.20 39.32
C ALA A 456 98.48 -73.33 38.79
N ALA A 457 98.88 -72.50 37.82
CA ALA A 457 100.24 -72.46 37.30
C ALA A 457 101.23 -71.84 38.30
N LYS A 458 100.80 -70.96 39.21
CA LYS A 458 101.65 -70.35 40.25
C LYS A 458 101.67 -71.17 41.54
N MET A 459 100.50 -71.66 41.96
CA MET A 459 100.31 -72.51 43.15
C MET A 459 99.33 -73.63 42.79
N PRO A 460 99.82 -74.84 42.46
CA PRO A 460 98.96 -75.95 42.06
C PRO A 460 98.03 -76.36 43.20
N SER A 461 96.72 -76.35 42.94
CA SER A 461 95.73 -76.96 43.83
C SER A 461 94.69 -77.71 43.00
N ILE A 462 94.20 -78.83 43.54
CA ILE A 462 93.24 -79.69 42.85
C ILE A 462 91.96 -78.90 42.51
N ALA A 463 91.50 -78.03 43.43
CA ALA A 463 90.32 -77.20 43.22
C ALA A 463 90.50 -76.22 42.06
N LYS A 464 91.65 -75.54 41.95
CA LYS A 464 91.92 -74.58 40.86
C LYS A 464 92.06 -75.28 39.50
N ILE A 465 92.67 -76.47 39.48
CA ILE A 465 92.83 -77.25 38.24
C ILE A 465 91.49 -77.84 37.78
N LYS A 466 90.71 -78.47 38.69
CA LYS A 466 89.39 -79.01 38.36
C LYS A 466 88.40 -77.90 37.98
N GLY A 467 88.38 -76.80 38.73
CA GLY A 467 87.53 -75.64 38.44
C GLY A 467 87.92 -74.96 37.13
N GLY A 468 89.22 -74.79 36.86
CA GLY A 468 89.72 -74.27 35.59
C GLY A 468 89.37 -75.17 34.39
N ILE A 469 89.47 -76.50 34.54
CA ILE A 469 89.03 -77.44 33.50
C ILE A 469 87.52 -77.36 33.28
N LEU A 470 86.73 -77.41 34.35
CA LEU A 470 85.27 -77.39 34.27
C LEU A 470 84.77 -76.09 33.59
N LEU A 471 85.20 -74.94 34.09
CA LEU A 471 84.82 -73.65 33.51
C LEU A 471 85.41 -73.45 32.11
N GLY A 472 86.65 -73.90 31.86
CA GLY A 472 87.25 -73.82 30.54
C GLY A 472 86.51 -74.64 29.47
N VAL A 473 86.07 -75.84 29.81
CA VAL A 473 85.27 -76.70 28.91
C VAL A 473 83.88 -76.11 28.70
N ILE A 474 83.22 -75.63 29.76
CA ILE A 474 81.91 -74.96 29.63
C ILE A 474 82.03 -73.71 28.75
N THR A 475 83.07 -72.90 28.96
CA THR A 475 83.35 -71.71 28.14
C THR A 475 83.52 -72.09 26.66
N LEU A 476 84.29 -73.13 26.37
CA LEU A 476 84.50 -73.60 24.99
C LEU A 476 83.19 -74.07 24.32
N VAL A 477 82.36 -74.83 25.04
CA VAL A 477 81.07 -75.31 24.50
C VAL A 477 80.13 -74.15 24.23
N LEU A 478 80.03 -73.19 25.16
CA LEU A 478 79.21 -72.00 24.99
C LEU A 478 79.72 -71.09 23.87
N ALA A 479 81.05 -70.94 23.74
CA ALA A 479 81.65 -70.20 22.64
C ALA A 479 81.30 -70.82 21.28
N ILE A 480 81.34 -72.15 21.17
CA ILE A 480 80.96 -72.85 19.94
C ILE A 480 79.46 -72.64 19.65
N ALA A 481 78.59 -72.84 20.64
CA ALA A 481 77.15 -72.66 20.47
C ALA A 481 76.77 -71.22 20.08
N ALA A 482 77.41 -70.22 20.69
CA ALA A 482 77.21 -68.81 20.38
C ALA A 482 77.75 -68.43 18.99
N ASN A 483 78.87 -69.03 18.54
CA ASN A 483 79.36 -68.84 17.17
C ASN A 483 78.39 -69.44 16.13
N ILE A 484 77.80 -70.61 16.42
CA ILE A 484 76.78 -71.23 15.54
C ILE A 484 75.53 -70.37 15.48
N TYR A 485 75.01 -69.92 16.62
CA TYR A 485 73.84 -69.04 16.69
C TYR A 485 74.10 -67.72 15.95
N GLY A 486 75.28 -67.11 16.14
CA GLY A 486 75.67 -65.89 15.43
C GLY A 486 75.70 -66.05 13.91
N ALA A 487 76.26 -67.16 13.43
CA ALA A 487 76.33 -67.47 12.00
C ALA A 487 74.95 -67.65 11.36
N MET A 488 73.95 -68.12 12.14
CA MET A 488 72.57 -68.26 11.67
C MET A 488 71.78 -66.94 11.67
N ASN A 489 72.15 -65.98 12.54
CA ASN A 489 71.29 -64.84 12.89
C ASN A 489 71.94 -63.46 12.70
N THR A 490 72.88 -63.32 11.76
CA THR A 490 73.47 -62.04 11.26
C THR A 490 74.58 -61.37 12.10
N TYR A 491 75.37 -62.10 12.88
CA TYR A 491 76.57 -61.49 13.51
C TYR A 491 77.67 -61.10 12.51
N SER A 492 77.52 -61.49 11.23
CA SER A 492 78.28 -61.00 10.07
C SER A 492 78.32 -59.49 9.97
N ASP A 493 77.23 -58.86 10.40
CA ASP A 493 77.00 -57.43 10.27
C ASP A 493 77.70 -56.65 11.40
N PHE A 494 78.27 -57.37 12.39
CA PHE A 494 78.89 -56.83 13.59
C PHE A 494 80.32 -57.38 13.77
N PRO A 495 81.29 -56.91 12.96
CA PRO A 495 82.60 -57.53 12.84
C PRO A 495 83.39 -57.53 14.15
N VAL A 496 83.19 -56.57 15.04
CA VAL A 496 83.90 -56.45 16.33
C VAL A 496 83.45 -57.52 17.32
N GLN A 497 82.14 -57.73 17.45
CA GLN A 497 81.55 -58.73 18.34
C GLN A 497 81.72 -60.14 17.76
N MET A 498 81.71 -60.27 16.43
CA MET A 498 82.13 -61.49 15.75
C MET A 498 83.58 -61.85 16.09
N SER A 499 84.53 -60.93 15.90
CA SER A 499 85.94 -61.23 16.17
C SER A 499 86.19 -61.54 17.64
N ALA A 500 85.47 -60.89 18.55
CA ALA A 500 85.49 -61.23 19.97
C ALA A 500 85.07 -62.68 20.22
N LEU A 501 83.92 -63.10 19.67
CA LEU A 501 83.38 -64.43 19.91
C LEU A 501 84.20 -65.55 19.23
N VAL A 502 84.75 -65.28 18.04
CA VAL A 502 85.65 -66.21 17.35
C VAL A 502 86.96 -66.35 18.15
N ALA A 503 87.51 -65.24 18.64
CA ALA A 503 88.69 -65.28 19.51
C ALA A 503 88.41 -66.08 20.78
N GLU A 504 87.26 -65.91 21.43
CA GLU A 504 86.88 -66.71 22.59
C GLU A 504 86.84 -68.21 22.30
N GLY A 505 86.29 -68.62 21.16
CA GLY A 505 86.31 -70.02 20.73
C GLY A 505 87.73 -70.57 20.58
N VAL A 506 88.61 -69.82 19.91
CA VAL A 506 90.01 -70.21 19.67
C VAL A 506 90.81 -70.27 20.98
N PHE A 507 90.73 -69.23 21.81
CA PHE A 507 91.54 -69.12 23.02
C PHE A 507 91.01 -69.98 24.17
N SER A 508 89.71 -70.24 24.25
CA SER A 508 89.15 -71.23 25.19
C SER A 508 89.61 -72.65 24.83
N PHE A 509 89.66 -72.99 23.54
CA PHE A 509 90.20 -74.27 23.07
C PHE A 509 91.68 -74.44 23.44
N LEU A 510 92.50 -73.42 23.19
CA LEU A 510 93.92 -73.41 23.56
C LEU A 510 94.11 -73.51 25.08
N PHE A 511 93.29 -72.81 25.87
CA PHE A 511 93.30 -72.87 27.32
C PHE A 511 92.96 -74.27 27.84
N VAL A 512 91.88 -74.89 27.33
CA VAL A 512 91.47 -76.26 27.69
C VAL A 512 92.60 -77.25 27.42
N ILE A 513 93.21 -77.19 26.22
CA ILE A 513 94.37 -78.03 25.89
C ILE A 513 95.51 -77.80 26.87
N ALA A 514 95.84 -76.54 27.18
CA ALA A 514 96.95 -76.20 28.05
C ALA A 514 96.74 -76.68 29.48
N ILE A 515 95.53 -76.56 30.04
CA ILE A 515 95.24 -76.99 31.42
C ILE A 515 95.14 -78.52 31.54
N PHE A 516 94.63 -79.23 30.53
CA PHE A 516 94.69 -80.70 30.50
C PHE A 516 96.13 -81.20 30.40
N ARG A 517 96.95 -80.59 29.54
CA ARG A 517 98.39 -80.90 29.44
C ARG A 517 99.12 -80.61 30.75
N TYR A 518 98.79 -79.50 31.41
CA TYR A 518 99.34 -79.18 32.73
C TYR A 518 98.92 -80.19 33.80
N LYS A 519 97.64 -80.55 33.88
CA LYS A 519 97.13 -81.59 34.79
C LYS A 519 97.88 -82.90 34.57
N ASN A 520 97.95 -83.38 33.33
CA ASN A 520 98.58 -84.66 33.02
C ASN A 520 100.07 -84.64 33.33
N ALA A 521 100.77 -83.54 33.04
CA ALA A 521 102.17 -83.36 33.40
C ALA A 521 102.39 -83.28 34.93
N LEU A 522 101.47 -82.66 35.68
CA LEU A 522 101.54 -82.59 37.14
C LEU A 522 101.24 -83.95 37.79
N VAL A 523 100.24 -84.68 37.29
CA VAL A 523 99.94 -86.05 37.73
C VAL A 523 101.14 -86.95 37.49
N ALA A 524 101.73 -86.93 36.28
CA ALA A 524 102.92 -87.71 35.95
C ALA A 524 104.12 -87.38 36.84
N LEU A 525 104.26 -86.12 37.28
CA LEU A 525 105.32 -85.69 38.19
C LEU A 525 105.07 -86.09 39.66
N LEU A 526 103.80 -86.24 40.06
CA LEU A 526 103.39 -86.67 41.41
C LEU A 526 103.30 -88.19 41.56
N THR A 527 103.20 -88.94 40.45
CA THR A 527 103.12 -90.42 40.43
C THR A 527 104.41 -91.10 39.96
N ALA A 528 105.43 -90.34 39.59
CA ALA A 528 106.78 -90.86 39.34
C ALA A 528 107.49 -90.98 40.70
N GLU A 529 107.34 -92.14 41.35
CA GLU A 529 108.25 -92.61 42.41
C GLU A 529 109.59 -93.06 41.84
#